data_AF-A0AA38W0X6-F1
#
_entry.id   AF-A0AA38W0X6-F1
#
_cell.length_a   1.000
_cell.length_b   1.000
_cell.length_c   1.000
_cell.angle_alpha   90.00
_cell.angle_beta   90.00
_cell.angle_gamma   90.00
#
_symmetry.space_group_name_H-M   'P 1'
#
loop_
_entity.id
_entity.type
_entity.pdbx_description
1 polymer ?
#
loop_
_entity_poly.entity_id
_entity_poly.type
_entity_poly.pdbx_seq_one_letter_code
_entity_poly.pdbx_strand_id
1 'polypeptide(L)'
;MPQLEVHVDGTGSVFRVAERAYVRLSISCTSTDQSEAFENAQSTVSSLTANIRSLATKTEDGRPHPSAAVTTFTVTPLSTTSYYQRDKNQQELRRLPKEHRVSSSAEIIFRNFTQLAETSAELAKMPHMSINGTEWRLTQATLDEIEREARLKAIRDAVQKANDYAGVVGRQVVAVEIKDGPSGSYGYSSGRAPVMPQVMMQVQQQQQSAYAMQQRAGSGMAVTSDGPALEPKTITVSAYVNAKFVSIDGGGDDDMEIVG
;
A
#
# COMPACT_ATOMS: atom_id res chain seq x y z
N MET A 1 23.90 14.02 -42.69
CA MET A 1 24.48 12.68 -42.38
C MET A 1 23.33 11.69 -42.19
N PRO A 2 23.46 10.34 -42.07
CA PRO A 2 22.30 9.53 -41.70
C PRO A 2 21.77 9.97 -40.32
N GLN A 3 20.45 9.94 -40.18
CA GLN A 3 19.75 10.28 -38.94
C GLN A 3 20.02 9.19 -37.89
N LEU A 4 20.53 9.61 -36.72
CA LEU A 4 20.70 8.74 -35.57
C LEU A 4 19.39 8.70 -34.78
N GLU A 5 18.92 7.50 -34.43
CA GLU A 5 17.81 7.30 -33.50
C GLU A 5 18.36 6.79 -32.16
N VAL A 6 17.90 7.39 -31.05
CA VAL A 6 18.27 6.99 -29.70
C VAL A 6 16.99 6.63 -28.94
N HIS A 7 16.89 5.38 -28.54
CA HIS A 7 15.79 4.86 -27.72
C HIS A 7 16.29 4.63 -26.30
N VAL A 8 15.67 5.30 -25.34
CA VAL A 8 16.08 5.22 -23.94
C VAL A 8 14.89 5.13 -23.01
N ASP A 9 15.10 4.44 -21.91
CA ASP A 9 14.18 4.44 -20.79
C ASP A 9 14.65 5.42 -19.73
N GLY A 10 13.72 6.28 -19.30
CA GLY A 10 13.88 7.23 -18.22
C GLY A 10 13.18 6.76 -16.95
N THR A 11 13.82 6.94 -15.81
CA THR A 11 13.29 6.58 -14.50
C THR A 11 13.36 7.77 -13.55
N GLY A 12 12.36 7.93 -12.69
CA GLY A 12 12.32 9.02 -11.72
C GLY A 12 11.64 8.58 -10.44
N SER A 13 12.29 8.82 -9.31
CA SER A 13 11.74 8.47 -7.99
C SER A 13 11.75 9.66 -7.04
N VAL A 14 10.73 9.68 -6.17
CA VAL A 14 10.54 10.70 -5.14
C VAL A 14 10.19 10.00 -3.84
N PHE A 15 10.84 10.43 -2.77
CA PHE A 15 10.63 9.93 -1.42
C PHE A 15 9.89 10.96 -0.59
N ARG A 16 8.85 10.54 0.15
CA ARG A 16 8.12 11.37 1.11
C ARG A 16 7.79 10.57 2.36
N VAL A 17 7.87 11.22 3.52
CA VAL A 17 7.35 10.64 4.76
C VAL A 17 5.83 10.60 4.68
N ALA A 18 5.23 9.53 5.19
CA ALA A 18 3.79 9.41 5.25
C ALA A 18 3.14 10.54 6.06
N GLU A 19 1.94 10.95 5.63
CA GLU A 19 1.17 12.05 6.23
C GLU A 19 -0.03 11.53 7.02
N ARG A 20 -0.41 10.27 6.78
CA ARG A 20 -1.57 9.61 7.37
C ARG A 20 -1.24 8.19 7.79
N ALA A 21 -1.80 7.79 8.92
CA ALA A 21 -1.79 6.41 9.39
C ALA A 21 -3.21 5.86 9.42
N TYR A 22 -3.46 4.80 8.66
CA TYR A 22 -4.73 4.07 8.58
C TYR A 22 -4.63 2.85 9.48
N VAL A 23 -5.28 2.92 10.64
CA VAL A 23 -5.29 1.83 11.61
C VAL A 23 -6.55 1.01 11.40
N ARG A 24 -6.37 -0.28 11.14
CA ARG A 24 -7.48 -1.24 11.04
C ARG A 24 -7.62 -2.01 12.34
N LEU A 25 -8.83 -2.05 12.86
CA LEU A 25 -9.19 -2.73 14.09
C LEU A 25 -10.26 -3.77 13.82
N SER A 26 -10.22 -4.85 14.61
CA SER A 26 -11.25 -5.88 14.63
C SER A 26 -11.71 -6.09 16.06
N ILE A 27 -13.02 -6.13 16.24
CA ILE A 27 -13.68 -6.39 17.51
C ILE A 27 -14.37 -7.73 17.35
N SER A 28 -14.12 -8.67 18.25
CA SER A 28 -14.84 -9.94 18.26
C SER A 28 -15.01 -10.49 19.67
N CYS A 29 -16.27 -10.75 20.03
CA CYS A 29 -16.66 -11.44 21.25
C CYS A 29 -17.22 -12.80 20.88
N THR A 30 -16.94 -13.83 21.68
CA THR A 30 -17.52 -15.16 21.51
C THR A 30 -17.97 -15.67 22.87
N SER A 31 -19.23 -16.09 22.96
CA SER A 31 -19.81 -16.73 24.15
C SER A 31 -20.80 -17.82 23.71
N THR A 32 -21.12 -18.74 24.60
CA THR A 32 -22.25 -19.66 24.43
C THR A 32 -23.61 -18.99 24.69
N ASP A 33 -23.61 -17.78 25.29
CA ASP A 33 -24.78 -16.90 25.38
C ASP A 33 -24.68 -15.80 24.32
N GLN A 34 -25.67 -15.74 23.42
CA GLN A 34 -25.72 -14.75 22.35
C GLN A 34 -25.85 -13.32 22.87
N SER A 35 -26.64 -13.10 23.93
CA SER A 35 -26.89 -11.78 24.49
C SER A 35 -25.62 -11.24 25.13
N GLU A 36 -24.93 -12.07 25.90
CA GLU A 36 -23.64 -11.72 26.50
C GLU A 36 -22.59 -11.35 25.44
N ALA A 37 -22.46 -12.17 24.38
CA ALA A 37 -21.53 -11.87 23.29
C ALA A 37 -21.84 -10.53 22.59
N PHE A 38 -23.13 -10.21 22.42
CA PHE A 38 -23.57 -8.96 21.81
C PHE A 38 -23.32 -7.75 22.71
N GLU A 39 -23.69 -7.82 23.99
CA GLU A 39 -23.50 -6.75 24.96
C GLU A 39 -22.01 -6.41 25.15
N ASN A 40 -21.14 -7.44 25.23
CA ASN A 40 -19.69 -7.25 25.31
C ASN A 40 -19.12 -6.55 24.07
N ALA A 41 -19.56 -6.96 22.87
CA ALA A 41 -19.12 -6.33 21.62
C ALA A 41 -19.63 -4.89 21.50
N GLN A 42 -20.89 -4.64 21.88
CA GLN A 42 -21.49 -3.30 21.88
C GLN A 42 -20.79 -2.36 22.87
N SER A 43 -20.48 -2.83 24.08
CA SER A 43 -19.73 -2.09 25.09
C SER A 43 -18.33 -1.71 24.59
N THR A 44 -17.65 -2.66 23.94
CA THR A 44 -16.31 -2.44 23.34
C THR A 44 -16.38 -1.39 22.23
N VAL A 45 -17.33 -1.51 21.28
CA VAL A 45 -17.55 -0.52 20.21
C VAL A 45 -17.87 0.87 20.77
N SER A 46 -18.71 0.93 21.81
CA SER A 46 -19.12 2.20 22.43
C SER A 46 -17.93 2.89 23.10
N SER A 47 -17.11 2.12 23.82
CA SER A 47 -15.89 2.62 24.47
C SER A 47 -14.87 3.11 23.44
N LEU A 48 -14.65 2.34 22.37
CA LEU A 48 -13.80 2.74 21.24
C LEU A 48 -14.29 4.06 20.61
N THR A 49 -15.59 4.13 20.34
CA THR A 49 -16.22 5.31 19.72
C THR A 49 -16.06 6.55 20.60
N ALA A 50 -16.25 6.42 21.91
CA ALA A 50 -16.07 7.51 22.86
C ALA A 50 -14.61 8.00 22.90
N ASN A 51 -13.65 7.08 22.98
CA ASN A 51 -12.22 7.40 22.97
C ASN A 51 -11.84 8.16 21.69
N ILE A 52 -12.15 7.59 20.51
CA ILE A 52 -11.75 8.19 19.23
C ILE A 52 -12.48 9.50 18.93
N ARG A 53 -13.74 9.66 19.37
CA ARG A 53 -14.49 10.91 19.16
C ARG A 53 -13.85 12.10 19.87
N SER A 54 -13.19 11.89 21.01
CA SER A 54 -12.45 12.95 21.70
C SER A 54 -11.27 13.50 20.87
N LEU A 55 -10.72 12.66 19.97
CA LEU A 55 -9.58 12.98 19.10
C LEU A 55 -9.99 13.50 17.72
N ALA A 56 -11.27 13.40 17.38
CA ALA A 56 -11.84 13.71 16.07
C ALA A 56 -12.65 15.02 16.08
N THR A 57 -12.05 16.10 16.57
CA THR A 57 -12.67 17.44 16.58
C THR A 57 -13.06 17.87 15.16
N LYS A 58 -14.24 18.47 15.02
CA LYS A 58 -14.77 18.94 13.73
C LYS A 58 -14.90 20.46 13.70
N THR A 59 -14.79 21.03 12.52
CA THR A 59 -15.20 22.42 12.24
C THR A 59 -16.73 22.52 12.21
N GLU A 60 -17.24 23.75 12.16
CA GLU A 60 -18.68 24.04 12.05
C GLU A 60 -19.31 23.34 10.83
N ASP A 61 -18.59 23.28 9.71
CA ASP A 61 -19.00 22.58 8.48
C ASP A 61 -18.93 21.04 8.57
N GLY A 62 -18.63 20.48 9.74
CA GLY A 62 -18.57 19.03 9.96
C GLY A 62 -17.30 18.34 9.42
N ARG A 63 -16.35 19.10 8.86
CA ARG A 63 -15.04 18.59 8.41
C ARG A 63 -14.08 18.42 9.59
N PRO A 64 -13.04 17.59 9.49
CA PRO A 64 -12.05 17.48 10.55
C PRO A 64 -11.32 18.81 10.78
N HIS A 65 -11.24 19.24 12.03
CA HIS A 65 -10.52 20.46 12.40
C HIS A 65 -9.01 20.30 12.09
N PRO A 66 -8.29 21.36 11.70
CA PRO A 66 -6.85 21.27 11.43
C PRO A 66 -6.01 20.70 12.57
N SER A 67 -6.41 20.93 13.83
CA SER A 67 -5.75 20.38 15.02
C SER A 67 -6.24 18.98 15.44
N ALA A 68 -7.26 18.42 14.80
CA ALA A 68 -7.79 17.11 15.16
C ALA A 68 -6.74 16.02 14.89
N ALA A 69 -6.47 15.17 15.88
CA ALA A 69 -5.52 14.07 15.74
C ALA A 69 -6.03 12.99 14.78
N VAL A 70 -7.34 12.74 14.82
CA VAL A 70 -8.05 11.80 13.94
C VAL A 70 -8.89 12.59 12.94
N THR A 71 -8.77 12.26 11.66
CA THR A 71 -9.60 12.89 10.62
C THR A 71 -10.80 12.07 10.20
N THR A 72 -10.72 10.75 10.31
CA THR A 72 -11.83 9.88 9.95
C THR A 72 -11.88 8.72 10.91
N PHE A 73 -13.09 8.34 11.29
CA PHE A 73 -13.38 7.16 12.07
C PHE A 73 -14.63 6.50 11.51
N THR A 74 -14.50 5.23 11.15
CA THR A 74 -15.63 4.42 10.68
C THR A 74 -15.66 3.12 11.48
N VAL A 75 -16.88 2.63 11.73
CA VAL A 75 -17.13 1.37 12.41
C VAL A 75 -18.22 0.65 11.64
N THR A 76 -18.02 -0.64 11.35
CA THR A 76 -19.05 -1.45 10.70
C THR A 76 -20.12 -1.87 11.70
N PRO A 77 -21.37 -2.11 11.26
CA PRO A 77 -22.40 -2.66 12.14
C PRO A 77 -21.95 -3.96 12.81
N LEU A 78 -22.50 -4.24 13.99
CA LEU A 78 -22.29 -5.52 14.66
C LEU A 78 -22.92 -6.64 13.81
N SER A 79 -22.16 -7.70 13.59
CA SER A 79 -22.61 -8.91 12.90
C SER A 79 -22.50 -10.11 13.83
N THR A 80 -23.59 -10.88 13.94
CA THR A 80 -23.66 -12.08 14.77
C THR A 80 -23.66 -13.32 13.90
N THR A 81 -22.78 -14.26 14.22
CA THR A 81 -22.71 -15.59 13.61
C THR A 81 -22.76 -16.64 14.71
N SER A 82 -23.26 -17.84 14.38
CA SER A 82 -23.24 -18.97 15.31
C SER A 82 -22.65 -20.21 14.65
N TYR A 83 -21.88 -20.99 15.39
CA TYR A 83 -21.25 -22.20 14.90
C TYR A 83 -21.10 -23.25 16.01
N TYR A 84 -20.99 -24.51 15.62
CA TYR A 84 -20.64 -25.57 16.56
C TYR A 84 -19.17 -25.44 16.95
N GLN A 85 -18.90 -25.69 18.23
CA GLN A 85 -17.53 -25.81 18.72
C GLN A 85 -16.80 -26.93 17.99
N ARG A 86 -15.48 -26.80 17.85
CA ARG A 86 -14.66 -27.79 17.16
C ARG A 86 -13.60 -28.36 18.10
N ASP A 87 -13.32 -29.66 17.96
CA ASP A 87 -12.21 -30.29 18.66
C ASP A 87 -10.85 -30.00 17.98
N LYS A 88 -9.78 -30.58 18.50
CA LYS A 88 -8.41 -30.43 17.96
C LYS A 88 -8.27 -30.96 16.52
N ASN A 89 -9.16 -31.84 16.08
CA ASN A 89 -9.21 -32.42 14.74
C ASN A 89 -10.19 -31.66 13.82
N GLN A 90 -10.68 -30.49 14.24
CA GLN A 90 -11.67 -29.66 13.54
C GLN A 90 -13.04 -30.33 13.36
N GLN A 91 -13.37 -31.37 14.13
CA GLN A 91 -14.68 -32.00 14.08
C GLN A 91 -15.69 -31.24 14.95
N GLU A 92 -16.91 -31.09 14.44
CA GLU A 92 -17.99 -30.40 15.16
C GLU A 92 -18.43 -31.17 16.40
N LEU A 93 -18.36 -30.52 17.55
CA LEU A 93 -18.83 -31.03 18.83
C LEU A 93 -20.31 -30.71 19.01
N ARG A 94 -21.18 -31.36 18.23
CA ARG A 94 -22.64 -31.11 18.22
C ARG A 94 -23.36 -31.36 19.55
N ARG A 95 -22.69 -32.05 20.48
CA ARG A 95 -23.16 -32.25 21.85
C ARG A 95 -22.94 -31.05 22.77
N LEU A 96 -22.11 -30.09 22.37
CA LEU A 96 -21.86 -28.85 23.11
C LEU A 96 -22.78 -27.72 22.62
N PRO A 97 -23.05 -26.70 23.46
CA PRO A 97 -23.74 -25.51 23.02
C PRO A 97 -23.03 -24.85 21.84
N LYS A 98 -23.81 -24.21 20.95
CA LYS A 98 -23.24 -23.39 19.89
C LYS A 98 -22.51 -22.19 20.50
N GLU A 99 -21.45 -21.77 19.85
CA GLU A 99 -20.81 -20.49 20.12
C GLU A 99 -21.46 -19.43 19.24
N HIS A 100 -21.68 -18.27 19.84
CA HIS A 100 -22.16 -17.06 19.18
C HIS A 100 -21.01 -16.08 19.11
N ARG A 101 -20.55 -15.78 17.90
CA ARG A 101 -19.53 -14.78 17.65
C ARG A 101 -20.16 -13.51 17.14
N VAL A 102 -19.98 -12.43 17.89
CA VAL A 102 -20.34 -11.07 17.47
C VAL A 102 -19.07 -10.36 17.07
N SER A 103 -19.09 -9.71 15.91
CA SER A 103 -17.92 -9.04 15.36
C SER A 103 -18.25 -7.69 14.72
N SER A 104 -17.26 -6.81 14.72
CA SER A 104 -17.26 -5.54 14.01
C SER A 104 -15.82 -5.19 13.63
N SER A 105 -15.65 -4.24 12.73
CA SER A 105 -14.37 -3.70 12.33
C SER A 105 -14.42 -2.19 12.37
N ALA A 106 -13.28 -1.57 12.62
CA ALA A 106 -13.16 -0.12 12.61
C ALA A 106 -11.92 0.31 11.83
N GLU A 107 -12.00 1.48 11.21
CA GLU A 107 -10.89 2.14 10.55
C GLU A 107 -10.73 3.55 11.15
N ILE A 108 -9.51 3.88 11.54
CA ILE A 108 -9.15 5.18 12.10
C ILE A 108 -8.03 5.78 11.25
N ILE A 109 -8.23 7.01 10.79
CA ILE A 109 -7.22 7.76 10.04
C ILE A 109 -6.61 8.82 10.97
N PHE A 110 -5.37 8.60 11.38
CA PHE A 110 -4.58 9.54 12.18
C PHE A 110 -3.79 10.48 11.28
N ARG A 111 -3.74 11.76 11.69
CA ARG A 111 -2.79 12.76 11.19
C ARG A 111 -1.67 13.05 12.17
N ASN A 112 -1.94 12.88 13.47
CA ASN A 112 -0.98 13.12 14.55
C ASN A 112 -0.42 11.77 15.00
N PHE A 113 0.86 11.54 14.74
CA PHE A 113 1.51 10.26 15.01
C PHE A 113 1.92 10.07 16.47
N THR A 114 2.09 11.15 17.23
CA THR A 114 2.27 11.08 18.69
C THR A 114 0.98 10.56 19.32
N GLN A 115 -0.16 11.11 18.93
CA GLN A 115 -1.46 10.62 19.41
C GLN A 115 -1.74 9.18 18.96
N LEU A 116 -1.33 8.81 17.74
CA LEU A 116 -1.41 7.42 17.27
C LEU A 116 -0.70 6.47 18.23
N ALA A 117 0.52 6.78 18.66
CA ALA A 117 1.29 5.91 19.54
C ALA A 117 0.63 5.74 20.92
N GLU A 118 0.20 6.86 21.52
CA GLU A 118 -0.52 6.85 22.81
C GLU A 118 -1.83 6.06 22.71
N THR A 119 -2.66 6.38 21.72
CA THR A 119 -3.96 5.72 21.53
C THR A 119 -3.78 4.25 21.17
N SER A 120 -2.78 3.86 20.38
CA SER A 120 -2.52 2.45 20.05
C SER A 120 -2.19 1.62 21.30
N ALA A 121 -1.46 2.20 22.26
CA ALA A 121 -1.15 1.53 23.53
C ALA A 121 -2.38 1.36 24.42
N GLU A 122 -3.34 2.30 24.38
CA GLU A 122 -4.63 2.16 25.06
C GLU A 122 -5.51 1.11 24.39
N LEU A 123 -5.62 1.19 23.06
CA LEU A 123 -6.40 0.26 22.24
C LEU A 123 -5.92 -1.19 22.42
N ALA A 124 -4.61 -1.42 22.50
CA ALA A 124 -4.05 -2.75 22.72
C ALA A 124 -4.45 -3.38 24.08
N LYS A 125 -4.91 -2.58 25.05
CA LYS A 125 -5.37 -3.05 26.37
C LYS A 125 -6.87 -3.29 26.43
N MET A 126 -7.64 -2.86 25.42
CA MET A 126 -9.09 -3.05 25.42
C MET A 126 -9.44 -4.52 25.18
N PRO A 127 -10.38 -5.08 25.94
CA PRO A 127 -10.81 -6.46 25.75
C PRO A 127 -11.50 -6.64 24.40
N HIS A 128 -11.45 -7.87 23.87
CA HIS A 128 -12.16 -8.29 22.65
C HIS A 128 -11.80 -7.53 21.37
N MET A 129 -10.69 -6.79 21.37
CA MET A 129 -10.24 -5.99 20.24
C MET A 129 -8.81 -6.38 19.84
N SER A 130 -8.53 -6.29 18.54
CA SER A 130 -7.20 -6.50 17.99
C SER A 130 -6.90 -5.41 16.96
N ILE A 131 -5.66 -4.91 17.00
CA ILE A 131 -5.11 -4.07 15.93
C ILE A 131 -4.65 -4.99 14.82
N ASN A 132 -5.26 -4.89 13.64
CA ASN A 132 -4.93 -5.74 12.48
C ASN A 132 -3.71 -5.22 11.71
N GLY A 133 -3.41 -3.94 11.84
CA GLY A 133 -2.23 -3.31 11.26
C GLY A 133 -2.42 -1.83 10.98
N THR A 134 -1.32 -1.19 10.61
CA THR A 134 -1.24 0.23 10.24
C THR A 134 -0.75 0.37 8.81
N GLU A 135 -1.49 1.12 8.00
CA GLU A 135 -1.12 1.45 6.63
C GLU A 135 -0.74 2.93 6.54
N TRP A 136 0.37 3.22 5.88
CA TRP A 136 0.94 4.56 5.77
C TRP A 136 0.56 5.16 4.42
N ARG A 137 0.01 6.38 4.43
CA ARG A 137 -0.45 7.06 3.21
C ARG A 137 -0.03 8.53 3.17
N LEU A 138 0.06 9.06 1.96
CA LEU A 138 0.09 10.49 1.70
C LEU A 138 -1.33 11.03 1.53
N THR A 139 -1.51 12.33 1.66
CA THR A 139 -2.72 12.97 1.17
C THR A 139 -2.75 12.95 -0.36
N GLN A 140 -3.95 13.07 -0.94
CA GLN A 140 -4.10 13.07 -2.40
C GLN A 140 -3.31 14.23 -3.04
N ALA A 141 -3.33 15.42 -2.44
CA ALA A 141 -2.61 16.57 -2.94
C ALA A 141 -1.09 16.32 -3.02
N THR A 142 -0.50 15.76 -1.96
CA THR A 142 0.93 15.40 -1.96
C THR A 142 1.22 14.28 -2.94
N LEU A 143 0.32 13.29 -3.07
CA LEU A 143 0.48 12.20 -4.03
C LEU A 143 0.54 12.73 -5.46
N ASP A 144 -0.42 13.58 -5.86
CA ASP A 144 -0.47 14.19 -7.19
C ASP A 144 0.79 15.02 -7.48
N GLU A 145 1.27 15.77 -6.48
CA GLU A 145 2.49 16.57 -6.57
C GLU A 145 3.72 15.69 -6.82
N ILE A 146 3.93 14.63 -6.03
CA ILE A 146 5.12 13.81 -6.15
C ILE A 146 5.09 12.87 -7.36
N GLU A 147 3.91 12.45 -7.80
CA GLU A 147 3.76 11.73 -9.06
C GLU A 147 4.18 12.61 -10.24
N ARG A 148 3.76 13.89 -10.24
CA ARG A 148 4.23 14.86 -11.22
C ARG A 148 5.74 15.05 -11.14
N GLU A 149 6.30 15.20 -9.95
CA GLU A 149 7.75 15.33 -9.76
C GLU A 149 8.51 14.09 -10.28
N ALA A 150 8.01 12.88 -9.99
CA ALA A 150 8.59 11.63 -10.45
C ALA A 150 8.59 11.53 -11.99
N ARG A 151 7.49 11.89 -12.65
CA ARG A 151 7.42 11.93 -14.13
C ARG A 151 8.41 12.92 -14.73
N LEU A 152 8.55 14.12 -14.14
CA LEU A 152 9.53 15.10 -14.59
C LEU A 152 10.97 14.59 -14.43
N LYS A 153 11.27 13.88 -13.34
CA LYS A 153 12.57 13.23 -13.14
C LYS A 153 12.84 12.15 -14.19
N ALA A 154 11.84 11.31 -14.50
CA ALA A 154 11.96 10.26 -15.51
C ALA A 154 12.26 10.83 -16.90
N ILE A 155 11.57 11.92 -17.30
CA ILE A 155 11.85 12.59 -18.57
C ILE A 155 13.25 13.18 -18.59
N ARG A 156 13.68 13.85 -17.52
CA ARG A 156 15.05 14.41 -17.42
C ARG A 156 16.12 13.32 -17.51
N ASP A 157 15.89 12.17 -16.87
CA ASP A 157 16.78 11.01 -16.95
C ASP A 157 16.90 10.47 -18.38
N ALA A 158 15.77 10.34 -19.10
CA ALA A 158 15.79 9.95 -20.52
C ALA A 158 16.54 10.98 -21.39
N VAL A 159 16.29 12.28 -21.21
CA VAL A 159 16.97 13.34 -21.95
C VAL A 159 18.48 13.31 -21.68
N GLN A 160 18.90 13.14 -20.43
CA GLN A 160 20.31 13.06 -20.08
C GLN A 160 20.98 11.87 -20.77
N LYS A 161 20.40 10.67 -20.66
CA LYS A 161 20.92 9.47 -21.33
C LYS A 161 21.04 9.63 -22.85
N ALA A 162 20.02 10.21 -23.48
CA ALA A 162 20.03 10.42 -24.92
C ALA A 162 21.14 11.39 -25.36
N ASN A 163 21.33 12.47 -24.60
CA ASN A 163 22.42 13.42 -24.84
C ASN A 163 23.80 12.80 -24.57
N ASP A 164 23.94 12.00 -23.51
CA ASP A 164 25.20 11.31 -23.20
C ASP A 164 25.58 10.35 -24.34
N TYR A 165 24.62 9.57 -24.87
CA TYR A 165 24.88 8.66 -25.98
C TYR A 165 25.16 9.39 -27.30
N ALA A 166 24.37 10.42 -27.63
CA ALA A 166 24.58 11.19 -28.86
C ALA A 166 25.88 11.99 -28.84
N GLY A 167 26.24 12.55 -27.68
CA GLY A 167 27.45 13.34 -27.48
C GLY A 167 28.72 12.54 -27.74
N VAL A 168 28.76 11.25 -27.35
CA VAL A 168 29.90 10.35 -27.62
C VAL A 168 30.18 10.21 -29.11
N VAL A 169 29.15 10.26 -29.96
CA VAL A 169 29.27 10.17 -31.42
C VAL A 169 29.24 11.53 -32.12
N GLY A 170 29.40 12.62 -31.38
CA GLY A 170 29.45 13.98 -31.91
C GLY A 170 28.14 14.46 -32.51
N ARG A 171 26.99 13.98 -32.00
CA ARG A 171 25.65 14.36 -32.45
C ARG A 171 24.88 15.06 -31.34
N GLN A 172 23.97 15.96 -31.73
CA GLN A 172 22.93 16.49 -30.86
C GLN A 172 21.60 15.83 -31.22
N VAL A 173 20.72 15.63 -30.22
CA VAL A 173 19.44 14.94 -30.42
C VAL A 173 18.28 15.71 -29.81
N VAL A 174 17.08 15.52 -30.38
CA VAL A 174 15.81 16.09 -29.88
C VAL A 174 14.79 14.98 -29.69
N ALA A 175 13.95 15.10 -28.66
CA ALA A 175 12.88 14.15 -28.39
C ALA A 175 11.80 14.25 -29.47
N VAL A 176 11.38 13.11 -30.03
CA VAL A 176 10.29 13.03 -31.01
C VAL A 176 9.12 12.19 -30.52
N GLU A 177 9.34 11.34 -29.53
CA GLU A 177 8.31 10.50 -28.94
C GLU A 177 8.59 10.31 -27.45
N ILE A 178 7.55 10.46 -26.63
CA ILE A 178 7.57 10.11 -25.21
C ILE A 178 6.35 9.25 -24.95
N LYS A 179 6.58 8.06 -24.41
CA LYS A 179 5.56 7.12 -23.94
C LYS A 179 5.64 7.04 -22.43
N ASP A 180 4.52 7.38 -21.78
CA ASP A 180 4.35 7.17 -20.35
C ASP A 180 4.05 5.70 -20.08
N GLY A 181 4.76 5.11 -19.13
CA GLY A 181 4.64 3.70 -18.76
C GLY A 181 5.92 2.88 -19.02
N PRO A 182 5.98 1.67 -18.42
CA PRO A 182 7.14 0.79 -18.57
C PRO A 182 7.32 0.36 -20.03
N SER A 183 8.57 0.26 -20.48
CA SER A 183 8.93 -0.18 -21.82
C SER A 183 8.64 -1.68 -22.01
N GLY A 184 7.44 -2.00 -22.50
CA GLY A 184 7.08 -3.39 -22.84
C GLY A 184 5.58 -3.59 -23.06
N SER A 185 5.24 -4.18 -24.20
CA SER A 185 3.89 -4.60 -24.58
C SER A 185 3.23 -5.51 -23.52
N TYR A 186 1.94 -5.26 -23.25
CA TYR A 186 1.00 -6.00 -22.40
C TYR A 186 1.18 -6.00 -20.87
N GLY A 187 0.34 -5.18 -20.22
CA GLY A 187 -0.43 -5.60 -19.04
C GLY A 187 0.25 -5.42 -17.68
N TYR A 188 0.06 -4.27 -17.06
CA TYR A 188 0.03 -4.16 -15.60
C TYR A 188 -1.23 -3.43 -15.15
N SER A 189 -2.35 -4.14 -15.29
CA SER A 189 -3.42 -4.03 -14.31
C SER A 189 -2.91 -4.59 -12.98
N SER A 190 -3.29 -3.93 -11.91
CA SER A 190 -3.22 -4.41 -10.55
C SER A 190 -3.49 -5.92 -10.41
N GLY A 191 -2.60 -6.63 -9.73
CA GLY A 191 -2.86 -7.93 -9.10
C GLY A 191 -2.64 -9.18 -9.97
N ARG A 192 -1.73 -10.04 -9.47
CA ARG A 192 -1.40 -11.43 -9.88
C ARG A 192 -0.50 -11.59 -11.11
N ALA A 193 0.75 -11.94 -10.84
CA ALA A 193 1.67 -12.49 -11.84
C ALA A 193 1.15 -13.84 -12.38
N PRO A 194 1.26 -14.12 -13.70
CA PRO A 194 0.98 -15.44 -14.25
C PRO A 194 2.12 -16.40 -13.88
N VAL A 195 1.75 -17.52 -13.27
CA VAL A 195 2.68 -18.59 -12.87
C VAL A 195 3.09 -19.37 -14.12
N MET A 196 4.38 -19.34 -14.48
CA MET A 196 4.94 -20.11 -15.60
C MET A 196 4.73 -21.63 -15.40
N PRO A 197 4.48 -22.44 -16.46
CA PRO A 197 4.23 -23.88 -16.34
C PRO A 197 5.36 -24.68 -15.66
N GLN A 198 6.61 -24.23 -15.79
CA GLN A 198 7.75 -24.87 -15.11
C GLN A 198 7.77 -24.62 -13.59
N VAL A 199 7.22 -23.49 -13.13
CA VAL A 199 7.13 -23.16 -11.70
C VAL A 199 6.05 -24.01 -11.03
N MET A 200 4.95 -24.35 -11.72
CA MET A 200 3.93 -25.26 -11.17
C MET A 200 4.49 -26.65 -10.85
N MET A 201 5.39 -27.20 -11.68
CA MET A 201 5.95 -28.53 -11.44
C MET A 201 6.90 -28.53 -10.23
N GLN A 202 7.69 -27.47 -10.05
CA GLN A 202 8.50 -27.28 -8.84
C GLN A 202 7.64 -27.03 -7.58
N VAL A 203 6.58 -26.22 -7.69
CA VAL A 203 5.67 -25.96 -6.56
C VAL A 203 4.91 -27.23 -6.16
N GLN A 204 4.56 -28.10 -7.11
CA GLN A 204 3.89 -29.37 -6.79
C GLN A 204 4.84 -30.36 -6.10
N GLN A 205 6.11 -30.41 -6.52
CA GLN A 205 7.13 -31.25 -5.89
C GLN A 205 7.53 -30.71 -4.50
N GLN A 206 7.53 -29.38 -4.34
CA GLN A 206 7.75 -28.72 -3.05
C GLN A 206 6.54 -28.82 -2.12
N GLN A 207 5.31 -28.83 -2.66
CA GLN A 207 4.10 -29.11 -1.87
C GLN A 207 4.06 -30.55 -1.39
N GLN A 208 4.44 -31.53 -2.22
CA GLN A 208 4.49 -32.93 -1.76
C GLN A 208 5.53 -33.15 -0.65
N SER A 209 6.66 -32.45 -0.70
CA SER A 209 7.66 -32.49 0.39
C SER A 209 7.24 -31.68 1.63
N ALA A 210 6.49 -30.59 1.47
CA ALA A 210 5.88 -29.84 2.58
C ALA A 210 4.78 -30.64 3.29
N TYR A 211 3.92 -31.36 2.55
CA TYR A 211 2.91 -32.27 3.12
C TYR A 211 3.55 -33.44 3.88
N ALA A 212 4.74 -33.91 3.46
CA ALA A 212 5.50 -34.92 4.19
C ALA A 212 6.18 -34.38 5.46
N MET A 213 6.58 -33.10 5.51
CA MET A 213 7.08 -32.45 6.74
C MET A 213 5.95 -32.08 7.72
N GLN A 214 4.74 -31.80 7.23
CA GLN A 214 3.63 -31.35 8.07
C GLN A 214 3.02 -32.46 8.94
N GLN A 215 3.29 -33.73 8.62
CA GLN A 215 2.96 -34.85 9.52
C GLN A 215 4.00 -35.07 10.63
N ARG A 216 5.16 -34.40 10.58
CA ARG A 216 6.27 -34.60 11.53
C ARG A 216 6.49 -33.45 12.51
N ALA A 217 5.85 -32.30 12.30
CA ALA A 217 5.97 -31.14 13.17
C ALA A 217 4.64 -30.82 13.87
N GLY A 218 4.33 -31.62 14.90
CA GLY A 218 3.43 -31.17 15.95
C GLY A 218 4.12 -30.08 16.79
N SER A 219 3.32 -29.08 17.17
CA SER A 219 3.61 -28.01 18.14
C SER A 219 4.12 -26.68 17.56
N GLY A 220 3.20 -25.70 17.55
CA GLY A 220 3.46 -24.29 17.87
C GLY A 220 4.32 -23.51 16.88
N MET A 221 3.70 -22.90 15.87
CA MET A 221 4.22 -21.66 15.30
C MET A 221 3.36 -20.50 15.78
N ALA A 222 3.93 -19.72 16.71
CA ALA A 222 3.50 -18.37 16.96
C ALA A 222 3.64 -17.58 15.65
N VAL A 223 2.52 -17.07 15.15
CA VAL A 223 2.54 -15.95 14.21
C VAL A 223 3.13 -14.79 14.99
N THR A 224 4.39 -14.45 14.75
CA THR A 224 4.89 -13.15 15.16
C THR A 224 4.16 -12.14 14.27
N SER A 225 3.00 -11.67 14.73
CA SER A 225 2.43 -10.43 14.23
C SER A 225 3.46 -9.37 14.57
N ASP A 226 4.20 -8.92 13.55
CA ASP A 226 5.03 -7.73 13.66
C ASP A 226 4.11 -6.65 14.23
N GLY A 227 4.39 -6.19 15.45
CA GLY A 227 3.56 -5.20 16.13
C GLY A 227 3.38 -3.99 15.20
N PRO A 228 2.26 -3.25 15.31
CA PRO A 228 2.03 -2.13 14.40
C PRO A 228 3.24 -1.21 14.45
N ALA A 229 3.96 -1.07 13.33
CA ALA A 229 5.00 -0.05 13.23
C ALA A 229 4.33 1.30 13.49
N LEU A 230 4.69 1.96 14.60
CA LEU A 230 4.09 3.23 15.03
C LEU A 230 4.84 4.44 14.48
N GLU A 231 5.97 4.22 13.80
CA GLU A 231 6.77 5.26 13.17
C GLU A 231 6.38 5.46 11.69
N PRO A 232 6.28 6.72 11.22
CA PRO A 232 5.93 7.02 9.85
C PRO A 232 6.91 6.41 8.87
N LYS A 233 6.39 5.61 7.92
CA LYS A 233 7.21 5.05 6.85
C LYS A 233 7.44 6.08 5.75
N THR A 234 8.60 5.96 5.10
CA THR A 234 8.88 6.68 3.86
C THR A 234 8.20 5.94 2.70
N ILE A 235 7.39 6.68 1.94
CA ILE A 235 6.70 6.24 0.73
C ILE A 235 7.55 6.66 -0.47
N THR A 236 7.74 5.72 -1.40
CA THR A 236 8.45 5.96 -2.65
C THR A 236 7.45 5.92 -3.81
N VAL A 237 7.40 7.00 -4.59
CA VAL A 237 6.66 7.04 -5.85
C VAL A 237 7.66 7.08 -6.99
N SER A 238 7.44 6.23 -7.99
CA SER A 238 8.32 6.11 -9.15
C SER A 238 7.54 6.24 -10.44
N ALA A 239 8.19 6.80 -11.46
CA ALA A 239 7.68 6.94 -12.81
C ALA A 239 8.69 6.40 -13.81
N TYR A 240 8.16 5.93 -14.94
CA TYR A 240 8.92 5.32 -16.04
C TYR A 240 8.45 5.92 -17.34
N VAL A 241 9.39 6.28 -18.20
CA VAL A 241 9.09 6.76 -19.56
C VAL A 241 9.98 6.05 -20.56
N ASN A 242 9.45 5.76 -21.73
CA ASN A 242 10.25 5.42 -22.90
C ASN A 242 10.28 6.63 -23.83
N ALA A 243 11.46 7.01 -24.29
CA ALA A 243 11.61 8.15 -25.16
C ALA A 243 12.46 7.80 -26.38
N LYS A 244 12.00 8.30 -27.54
CA LYS A 244 12.75 8.28 -28.79
C LYS A 244 13.27 9.67 -29.08
N PHE A 245 14.55 9.73 -29.39
CA PHE A 245 15.23 10.94 -29.84
C PHE A 245 15.81 10.73 -31.22
N VAL A 246 15.90 11.80 -32.01
CA VAL A 246 16.57 11.79 -33.32
C VAL A 246 17.62 12.87 -33.39
N SER A 247 18.72 12.61 -34.12
CA SER A 247 19.75 13.62 -34.30
C SER A 247 19.26 14.79 -35.14
N ILE A 248 19.64 16.01 -34.75
CA ILE A 248 19.53 17.18 -35.62
C ILE A 248 20.82 17.31 -36.44
N ASP A 249 20.69 17.44 -37.75
CA ASP A 249 21.82 17.86 -38.58
C ASP A 249 22.14 19.30 -38.15
N GLY A 250 23.40 19.54 -37.76
CA GLY A 250 23.86 20.91 -37.52
C GLY A 250 23.75 21.67 -38.85
N GLY A 251 22.72 22.50 -38.98
CA GLY A 251 22.61 23.43 -40.10
C GLY A 251 23.86 24.29 -40.11
N GLY A 252 24.56 24.30 -41.24
CA GLY A 252 25.82 25.02 -41.40
C GLY A 252 25.65 26.50 -41.13
N ASP A 253 26.49 27.02 -40.23
CA ASP A 253 27.01 28.38 -40.36
C ASP A 253 27.99 28.36 -41.53
N ASP A 254 27.53 28.78 -42.72
CA ASP A 254 28.29 29.15 -43.95
C ASP A 254 27.16 29.59 -44.94
N ASP A 255 27.04 30.77 -45.53
CA ASP A 255 27.97 31.84 -45.88
C ASP A 255 27.22 33.18 -45.83
N MET A 256 27.81 34.20 -45.19
CA MET A 256 27.56 35.58 -45.59
C MET A 256 28.91 36.26 -45.82
N GLU A 257 29.52 35.87 -46.94
CA GLU A 257 30.57 36.63 -47.61
C GLU A 257 29.99 38.01 -47.94
N ILE A 258 30.30 39.03 -47.13
CA ILE A 258 30.15 40.42 -47.56
C ILE A 258 31.32 40.72 -48.48
N VAL A 259 31.07 40.55 -49.77
CA VAL A 259 31.95 41.00 -50.84
C VAL A 259 31.81 42.52 -51.00
N GLY A 260 32.94 43.22 -50.88
CA GLY A 260 33.27 44.45 -51.63
C GLY A 260 32.54 45.73 -51.26
#